data_AF-A0AAD8A0W8-F1
#
_entry.id   AF-A0AAD8A0W8-F1
#
_cell.length_a   1.000
_cell.length_b   1.000
_cell.length_c   1.000
_cell.angle_alpha   90.00
_cell.angle_beta   90.00
_cell.angle_gamma   90.00
#
_symmetry.space_group_name_H-M   'P 1'
#
loop_
_entity.id
_entity.type
_entity.pdbx_description
1 polymer ?
#
loop_
_entity_poly.entity_id
_entity_poly.type
_entity_poly.pdbx_seq_one_letter_code
_entity_poly.pdbx_strand_id
1 'polypeptide(L)'
;NYNVRHLFPNIAHIKELEFGQIDQLDICLIIENCVFLKKLTVQNSVFTENEMVINPASEHFSSLRNLTLISNTNYHWYASNVKYYNNLSSLTSDIEDVLVDQYFDDVLSNNGFKNLETFIFTKSKNLDIRTALRLIKSCPKLRVLGKLGSWSGMDAADVKYIRNVVKIIKYNLELRI
;
A
#
# COMPACT_ATOMS: atom_id res chain seq x y z
N ASN A 1 -14.80 7.41 -20.26
CA ASN A 1 -13.69 8.41 -20.28
C ASN A 1 -14.07 9.72 -19.61
N TYR A 2 -14.06 9.75 -18.27
CA TYR A 2 -14.08 11.00 -17.51
C TYR A 2 -12.64 11.48 -17.33
N ASN A 3 -12.26 12.55 -18.04
CA ASN A 3 -10.92 13.14 -17.89
C ASN A 3 -10.90 14.05 -16.65
N VAL A 4 -10.29 13.57 -15.57
CA VAL A 4 -10.21 14.28 -14.28
C VAL A 4 -9.17 15.41 -14.23
N ARG A 5 -8.41 15.66 -15.31
CA ARG A 5 -7.31 16.65 -15.32
C ARG A 5 -7.74 18.06 -14.91
N HIS A 6 -8.95 18.45 -15.27
CA HIS A 6 -9.49 19.78 -14.97
C HIS A 6 -9.79 20.01 -13.47
N LEU A 7 -9.80 18.96 -12.63
CA LEU A 7 -10.05 19.06 -11.20
C LEU A 7 -8.81 19.48 -10.40
N PHE A 8 -7.61 19.14 -10.87
CA PHE A 8 -6.36 19.27 -10.12
C PHE A 8 -5.95 20.70 -9.69
N PRO A 9 -6.17 21.76 -10.51
CA PRO A 9 -5.80 23.12 -10.11
C PRO A 9 -6.52 23.64 -8.86
N ASN A 10 -7.69 23.07 -8.51
CA ASN A 10 -8.55 23.56 -7.42
C ASN A 10 -8.51 22.69 -6.15
N ILE A 11 -7.71 21.62 -6.13
CA ILE A 11 -7.76 20.60 -5.07
C ILE A 11 -6.47 20.52 -4.22
N ALA A 12 -5.62 21.54 -4.28
CA ALA A 12 -4.34 21.57 -3.56
C ALA A 12 -4.46 21.29 -2.05
N HIS A 13 -5.59 21.65 -1.43
CA HIS A 13 -5.84 21.47 0.01
C HIS A 13 -6.65 20.22 0.37
N ILE A 14 -6.94 19.36 -0.61
CA ILE A 14 -7.70 18.13 -0.32
C ILE A 14 -6.86 17.19 0.55
N LYS A 15 -7.52 16.68 1.60
CA LYS A 15 -6.95 15.70 2.54
C LYS A 15 -7.34 14.27 2.21
N GLU A 16 -8.43 14.06 1.50
CA GLU A 16 -8.93 12.73 1.17
C GLU A 16 -9.42 12.70 -0.27
N LEU A 17 -8.90 11.76 -1.05
CA LEU A 17 -9.33 11.52 -2.42
C LEU A 17 -9.73 10.07 -2.59
N GLU A 18 -10.85 9.89 -3.27
CA GLU A 18 -11.38 8.58 -3.64
C GLU A 18 -11.73 8.58 -5.12
N PHE A 19 -11.18 7.60 -5.83
CA PHE A 19 -11.44 7.35 -7.24
C PHE A 19 -11.93 5.92 -7.41
N GLY A 20 -12.99 5.76 -8.19
CA GLY A 20 -13.57 4.47 -8.54
C GLY A 20 -13.89 4.44 -10.03
N GLN A 21 -13.51 3.35 -10.71
CA GLN A 21 -13.87 3.11 -12.12
C GLN A 21 -13.42 4.23 -13.07
N ILE A 22 -12.21 4.75 -12.85
CA ILE A 22 -11.62 5.78 -13.71
C ILE A 22 -10.73 5.12 -14.78
N ASP A 23 -11.08 5.35 -16.04
CA ASP A 23 -10.21 5.05 -17.16
C ASP A 23 -9.16 6.16 -17.31
N GLN A 24 -7.89 5.79 -17.48
CA GLN A 24 -6.78 6.72 -17.70
C GLN A 24 -6.53 7.68 -16.52
N LEU A 25 -6.46 7.13 -15.29
CA LEU A 25 -6.07 7.88 -14.11
C LEU A 25 -4.57 8.23 -14.13
N ASP A 26 -4.28 9.52 -14.14
CA ASP A 26 -2.93 10.06 -14.11
C ASP A 26 -2.49 10.34 -12.67
N ILE A 27 -1.82 9.37 -12.06
CA ILE A 27 -1.38 9.44 -10.65
C ILE A 27 -0.32 10.52 -10.42
N CYS A 28 0.47 10.87 -11.45
CA CYS A 28 1.46 11.93 -11.37
C CYS A 28 0.79 13.28 -11.01
N LEU A 29 -0.40 13.54 -11.57
CA LEU A 29 -1.16 14.75 -11.23
C LEU A 29 -1.61 14.78 -9.77
N ILE A 30 -1.95 13.63 -9.18
CA ILE A 30 -2.27 13.54 -7.76
C ILE A 30 -1.02 13.83 -6.92
N ILE A 31 0.13 13.27 -7.30
CA ILE A 31 1.40 13.48 -6.58
C ILE A 31 1.82 14.96 -6.63
N GLU A 32 1.69 15.59 -7.80
CA GLU A 32 2.12 16.98 -8.03
C GLU A 32 1.19 18.02 -7.37
N ASN A 33 -0.12 17.77 -7.38
CA ASN A 33 -1.11 18.78 -6.97
C ASN A 33 -1.65 18.55 -5.56
N CYS A 34 -1.68 17.32 -5.06
CA CYS A 34 -2.31 16.99 -3.77
C CYS A 34 -1.26 16.76 -2.67
N VAL A 35 -0.49 17.80 -2.36
CA VAL A 35 0.65 17.71 -1.42
C VAL A 35 0.23 17.49 0.04
N PHE A 36 -1.00 17.87 0.42
CA PHE A 36 -1.52 17.68 1.79
C PHE A 36 -2.37 16.42 1.97
N LEU A 37 -2.45 15.57 0.95
CA LEU A 37 -3.30 14.39 0.94
C LEU A 37 -2.94 13.43 2.08
N LYS A 38 -3.93 13.06 2.89
CA LYS A 38 -3.80 12.12 4.02
C LYS A 38 -4.30 10.73 3.66
N LYS A 39 -5.34 10.66 2.83
CA LYS A 39 -5.94 9.41 2.39
C LYS A 39 -6.12 9.42 0.87
N LEU A 40 -5.64 8.36 0.22
CA LEU A 40 -5.87 8.10 -1.18
C LEU A 40 -6.49 6.70 -1.31
N THR A 41 -7.64 6.64 -1.97
CA THR A 41 -8.31 5.39 -2.33
C THR A 41 -8.54 5.38 -3.82
N VAL A 42 -7.99 4.38 -4.51
CA VAL A 42 -8.20 4.18 -5.95
C VAL A 42 -8.64 2.74 -6.16
N GLN A 43 -9.80 2.57 -6.78
CA GLN A 43 -10.40 1.26 -6.99
C GLN A 43 -10.87 1.09 -8.43
N ASN A 44 -10.73 -0.12 -8.96
CA ASN A 44 -11.28 -0.52 -10.26
C ASN A 44 -10.89 0.43 -11.40
N SER A 45 -9.70 1.05 -11.33
CA SER A 45 -9.28 2.11 -12.25
C SER A 45 -8.06 1.70 -13.08
N VAL A 46 -7.94 2.27 -14.28
CA VAL A 46 -6.81 2.02 -15.19
C VAL A 46 -5.87 3.20 -15.13
N PHE A 47 -4.63 2.99 -14.71
CA PHE A 47 -3.63 4.06 -14.64
C PHE A 47 -3.08 4.38 -16.03
N THR A 48 -2.75 5.66 -16.27
CA THR A 48 -1.93 6.02 -17.43
C THR A 48 -0.48 5.60 -17.20
N GLU A 49 0.19 5.13 -18.24
CA GLU A 49 1.63 4.80 -18.25
C GLU A 49 2.49 6.08 -18.30
N ASN A 50 2.30 6.95 -17.30
CA ASN A 50 3.14 8.12 -17.10
C ASN A 50 4.12 7.81 -15.97
N GLU A 51 5.38 8.13 -16.20
CA GLU A 51 6.42 8.08 -15.19
C GLU A 51 6.89 9.50 -14.88
N MET A 52 7.24 9.75 -13.62
CA MET A 52 7.87 11.00 -13.22
C MET A 52 9.13 10.72 -12.41
N VAL A 53 10.03 11.69 -12.33
CA VAL A 53 11.15 11.61 -11.39
C VAL A 53 10.59 11.84 -9.99
N ILE A 54 10.67 10.84 -9.11
CA ILE A 54 10.22 10.99 -7.74
C ILE A 54 11.23 11.80 -6.93
N ASN A 55 10.70 12.78 -6.22
CA ASN A 55 11.37 13.41 -5.09
C ASN A 55 10.77 12.84 -3.79
N PRO A 56 11.42 11.88 -3.10
CA PRO A 56 10.92 11.31 -1.85
C PRO A 56 10.77 12.34 -0.72
N ALA A 57 11.46 13.49 -0.83
CA ALA A 57 11.35 14.59 0.11
C ALA A 57 10.15 15.52 -0.18
N SER A 58 9.36 15.25 -1.23
CA SER A 58 8.17 16.06 -1.50
C SER A 58 7.14 15.93 -0.38
N GLU A 59 6.35 16.99 -0.20
CA GLU A 59 5.33 17.03 0.83
C GLU A 59 4.29 15.91 0.67
N HIS A 60 3.96 15.53 -0.58
CA HIS A 60 3.04 14.43 -0.88
C HIS A 60 3.45 13.11 -0.22
N PHE A 61 4.73 12.72 -0.31
CA PHE A 61 5.22 11.47 0.27
C PHE A 61 5.29 11.52 1.80
N SER A 62 5.39 12.72 2.37
CA SER A 62 5.37 12.91 3.83
C SER A 62 3.95 13.10 4.38
N SER A 63 2.95 13.44 3.57
CA SER A 63 1.61 13.76 4.02
C SER A 63 0.67 12.56 4.04
N LEU A 64 0.81 11.61 3.11
CA LEU A 64 -0.08 10.45 3.02
C LEU A 64 0.06 9.54 4.26
N ARG A 65 -1.08 9.02 4.71
CA ARG A 65 -1.20 8.11 5.87
C ARG A 65 -1.93 6.83 5.48
N ASN A 66 -2.94 6.93 4.63
CA ASN A 66 -3.79 5.82 4.21
C ASN A 66 -3.75 5.69 2.69
N LEU A 67 -3.32 4.53 2.21
CA LEU A 67 -3.31 4.19 0.79
C LEU A 67 -4.11 2.92 0.56
N THR A 68 -5.08 3.00 -0.35
CA THR A 68 -5.88 1.86 -0.80
C THR A 68 -5.83 1.78 -2.31
N LEU A 69 -5.33 0.67 -2.85
CA LEU A 69 -5.19 0.41 -4.28
C LEU A 69 -5.79 -0.96 -4.60
N ILE A 70 -7.03 -1.01 -5.07
CA ILE A 70 -7.75 -2.27 -5.26
C ILE A 70 -8.22 -2.44 -6.70
N SER A 71 -7.90 -3.57 -7.31
CA SER A 71 -8.38 -4.00 -8.62
C SER A 71 -8.10 -2.96 -9.71
N ASN A 72 -6.96 -2.29 -9.60
CA ASN A 72 -6.48 -1.36 -10.60
C ASN A 72 -5.67 -2.10 -11.67
N THR A 73 -5.34 -1.45 -12.78
CA THR A 73 -4.42 -1.99 -13.80
C THR A 73 -3.42 -0.92 -14.25
N ASN A 74 -2.32 -1.33 -14.89
CA ASN A 74 -1.26 -0.47 -15.45
C ASN A 74 -0.55 0.46 -14.45
N TYR A 75 -0.46 0.07 -13.18
CA TYR A 75 0.06 0.93 -12.09
C TYR A 75 1.52 0.63 -11.69
N HIS A 76 2.27 -0.19 -12.44
CA HIS A 76 3.52 -0.81 -11.96
C HIS A 76 4.53 0.18 -11.38
N TRP A 77 4.70 1.31 -12.06
CA TRP A 77 5.59 2.38 -11.65
C TRP A 77 5.19 2.94 -10.28
N TYR A 78 3.92 3.33 -10.09
CA TYR A 78 3.47 3.93 -8.83
C TYR A 78 3.58 2.96 -7.64
N ALA A 79 3.19 1.70 -7.82
CA ALA A 79 3.29 0.69 -6.78
C ALA A 79 4.74 0.45 -6.31
N SER A 80 5.70 0.48 -7.25
CA SER A 80 7.13 0.32 -6.96
C SER A 80 7.70 1.44 -6.07
N ASN A 81 6.96 2.53 -5.96
CA ASN A 81 7.35 3.75 -5.26
C ASN A 81 6.61 3.97 -3.93
N VAL A 82 5.72 3.05 -3.52
CA VAL A 82 5.00 3.13 -2.23
C VAL A 82 5.95 3.20 -1.03
N LYS A 83 7.17 2.66 -1.17
CA LYS A 83 8.25 2.71 -0.18
C LYS A 83 8.65 4.12 0.26
N TYR A 84 8.38 5.15 -0.55
CA TYR A 84 8.72 6.53 -0.21
C TYR A 84 7.73 7.21 0.74
N TYR A 85 6.55 6.61 0.98
CA TYR A 85 5.57 7.16 1.92
C TYR A 85 6.00 6.93 3.39
N ASN A 86 6.87 7.80 3.90
CA ASN A 86 7.51 7.68 5.22
C ASN A 86 6.55 7.64 6.40
N ASN A 87 5.34 8.17 6.22
CA ASN A 87 4.32 8.26 7.26
C ASN A 87 3.11 7.37 6.98
N LEU A 88 3.19 6.46 6.02
CA LEU A 88 2.13 5.51 5.72
C LEU A 88 1.83 4.65 6.95
N SER A 89 0.61 4.74 7.46
CA SER A 89 0.11 3.96 8.59
C SER A 89 -0.87 2.87 8.16
N SER A 90 -1.48 2.99 6.98
CA SER A 90 -2.38 1.97 6.44
C SER A 90 -2.12 1.74 4.96
N LEU A 91 -1.86 0.49 4.60
CA LEU A 91 -1.75 0.03 3.22
C LEU A 91 -2.77 -1.08 2.97
N THR A 92 -3.61 -0.90 1.96
CA THR A 92 -4.54 -1.92 1.47
C THR A 92 -4.35 -2.09 -0.03
N SER A 93 -4.06 -3.31 -0.49
CA SER A 93 -3.67 -3.54 -1.89
C SER A 93 -4.00 -4.96 -2.39
N ASP A 94 -4.16 -5.13 -3.70
CA ASP A 94 -4.14 -6.43 -4.42
C ASP A 94 -3.13 -6.44 -5.57
N ILE A 95 -2.12 -5.58 -5.49
CA ILE A 95 -1.13 -5.37 -6.54
C ILE A 95 -0.08 -6.50 -6.59
N GLU A 96 -0.41 -7.61 -7.24
CA GLU A 96 0.40 -8.83 -7.18
C GLU A 96 1.72 -8.81 -7.96
N ASP A 97 1.83 -8.03 -9.04
CA ASP A 97 3.01 -8.06 -9.92
C ASP A 97 4.21 -7.25 -9.40
N VAL A 98 3.96 -6.35 -8.43
CA VAL A 98 4.98 -5.41 -7.93
C VAL A 98 5.25 -5.60 -6.45
N LEU A 99 4.20 -5.75 -5.65
CA LEU A 99 4.31 -5.89 -4.21
C LEU A 99 4.52 -7.37 -3.85
N VAL A 100 5.67 -7.89 -4.27
CA VAL A 100 6.13 -9.27 -4.07
C VAL A 100 7.06 -9.39 -2.86
N ASP A 101 7.40 -10.61 -2.43
CA ASP A 101 8.29 -10.82 -1.28
C ASP A 101 9.62 -10.03 -1.36
N GLN A 102 10.29 -10.03 -2.52
CA GLN A 102 11.54 -9.30 -2.72
C GLN A 102 11.39 -7.78 -2.50
N TYR A 103 10.25 -7.21 -2.92
CA TYR A 103 9.96 -5.81 -2.69
C TYR A 103 9.89 -5.52 -1.19
N PHE A 104 9.14 -6.33 -0.45
CA PHE A 104 9.04 -6.16 1.01
C PHE A 104 10.36 -6.42 1.71
N ASP A 105 11.19 -7.33 1.20
CA ASP A 105 12.53 -7.55 1.73
C ASP A 105 13.39 -6.30 1.64
N ASP A 106 13.41 -5.64 0.49
CA ASP A 106 14.17 -4.41 0.28
C ASP A 106 13.62 -3.27 1.14
N VAL A 107 12.30 -3.07 1.14
CA VAL A 107 11.67 -1.97 1.87
C VAL A 107 11.87 -2.10 3.37
N LEU A 108 11.65 -3.30 3.93
CA LEU A 108 11.75 -3.53 5.37
C LEU A 108 13.21 -3.51 5.85
N SER A 109 14.17 -3.95 5.01
CA SER A 109 15.60 -3.85 5.32
C SER A 109 16.09 -2.40 5.41
N ASN A 110 15.41 -1.48 4.72
CA ASN A 110 15.70 -0.04 4.72
C ASN A 110 14.82 0.74 5.72
N ASN A 111 14.23 0.08 6.71
CA ASN A 111 13.37 0.69 7.73
C ASN A 111 12.13 1.41 7.13
N GLY A 112 11.72 1.01 5.93
CA GLY A 112 10.46 1.41 5.33
C GLY A 112 9.28 0.89 6.16
N PHE A 113 8.12 1.53 6.02
CA PHE A 113 6.90 1.13 6.75
C PHE A 113 7.04 1.10 8.28
N LYS A 114 8.00 1.83 8.86
CA LYS A 114 8.16 1.96 10.33
C LYS A 114 6.92 2.48 11.08
N ASN A 115 6.06 3.20 10.36
CA ASN A 115 4.81 3.76 10.87
C ASN A 115 3.58 2.92 10.54
N LEU A 116 3.75 1.80 9.84
CA LEU A 116 2.65 0.97 9.35
C LEU A 116 1.93 0.29 10.53
N GLU A 117 0.64 0.57 10.63
CA GLU A 117 -0.28 0.02 11.63
C GLU A 117 -1.20 -1.03 11.02
N THR A 118 -1.62 -0.83 9.76
CA THR A 118 -2.53 -1.71 9.04
C THR A 118 -1.92 -2.14 7.71
N PHE A 119 -1.79 -3.44 7.51
CA PHE A 119 -1.43 -4.04 6.24
C PHE A 119 -2.50 -5.06 5.84
N ILE A 120 -3.18 -4.81 4.72
CA ILE A 120 -4.19 -5.72 4.19
C ILE A 120 -3.86 -5.97 2.73
N PHE A 121 -3.61 -7.23 2.38
CA PHE A 121 -3.34 -7.60 1.00
C PHE A 121 -4.39 -8.58 0.52
N THR A 122 -5.34 -8.12 -0.30
CA THR A 122 -6.63 -8.81 -0.52
C THR A 122 -6.55 -9.99 -1.49
N LYS A 123 -5.54 -10.02 -2.35
CA LYS A 123 -5.21 -11.14 -3.26
C LYS A 123 -3.72 -11.06 -3.57
N SER A 124 -2.97 -12.13 -3.34
CA SER A 124 -1.58 -12.18 -3.78
C SER A 124 -1.20 -13.59 -4.22
N LYS A 125 -0.48 -13.67 -5.34
CA LYS A 125 0.20 -14.91 -5.75
C LYS A 125 1.64 -15.02 -5.25
N ASN A 126 2.21 -13.90 -4.84
CA ASN A 126 3.66 -13.72 -4.68
C ASN A 126 4.05 -13.31 -3.26
N LEU A 127 3.10 -13.38 -2.33
CA LEU A 127 3.34 -13.17 -0.91
C LEU A 127 3.25 -14.48 -0.15
N ASP A 128 4.24 -14.72 0.70
CA ASP A 128 4.33 -15.92 1.52
C ASP A 128 4.45 -15.61 3.03
N ILE A 129 4.62 -16.68 3.81
CA ILE A 129 4.83 -16.59 5.27
C ILE A 129 6.04 -15.73 5.66
N ARG A 130 7.10 -15.67 4.85
CA ARG A 130 8.31 -14.88 5.15
C ARG A 130 7.98 -13.40 5.15
N THR A 131 7.18 -12.92 4.20
CA THR A 131 6.72 -11.52 4.20
C THR A 131 5.88 -11.21 5.44
N ALA A 132 4.94 -12.08 5.81
CA ALA A 132 4.12 -11.89 7.01
C ALA A 132 4.99 -11.79 8.27
N LEU A 133 5.96 -12.70 8.46
CA LEU A 133 6.86 -12.69 9.61
C LEU A 133 7.78 -11.46 9.61
N ARG A 134 8.26 -11.02 8.44
CA ARG A 134 9.07 -9.81 8.31
C ARG A 134 8.29 -8.54 8.65
N LEU A 135 7.04 -8.43 8.21
CA LEU A 135 6.16 -7.32 8.61
C LEU A 135 5.95 -7.32 10.13
N ILE A 136 5.68 -8.48 10.73
CA ILE A 136 5.52 -8.61 12.18
C ILE A 136 6.79 -8.17 12.91
N LYS A 137 7.97 -8.59 12.45
CA LYS A 137 9.26 -8.26 13.08
C LYS A 137 9.65 -6.78 12.89
N SER A 138 9.46 -6.24 11.69
CA SER A 138 10.08 -4.97 11.27
C SER A 138 9.16 -3.76 11.45
N CYS A 139 7.84 -3.96 11.52
CA CYS A 139 6.87 -2.89 11.74
C CYS A 139 6.43 -2.87 13.21
N PRO A 140 7.04 -2.06 14.09
CA PRO A 140 6.75 -2.07 15.53
C PRO A 140 5.32 -1.62 15.85
N LYS A 141 4.75 -0.75 15.00
CA LYS A 141 3.38 -0.23 15.16
C LYS A 141 2.31 -1.10 14.51
N LEU A 142 2.67 -2.22 13.88
CA LEU A 142 1.70 -3.06 13.18
C LEU A 142 0.67 -3.64 14.15
N ARG A 143 -0.59 -3.30 13.93
CA ARG A 143 -1.78 -3.70 14.71
C ARG A 143 -2.75 -4.55 13.91
N VAL A 144 -2.72 -4.48 12.59
CA VAL A 144 -3.58 -5.28 11.72
C VAL A 144 -2.75 -5.87 10.59
N LEU A 145 -2.79 -7.20 10.46
CA LEU A 145 -2.27 -7.94 9.32
C LEU A 145 -3.41 -8.79 8.75
N GLY A 146 -3.86 -8.43 7.55
CA GLY A 146 -5.12 -8.92 7.01
C GLY A 146 -5.03 -9.66 5.69
N LYS A 147 -6.03 -10.52 5.48
CA LYS A 147 -6.29 -11.32 4.29
C LYS A 147 -5.20 -12.35 3.98
N LEU A 148 -4.57 -12.90 5.02
CA LEU A 148 -3.55 -13.94 4.89
C LEU A 148 -4.05 -15.19 4.14
N GLY A 149 -5.35 -15.52 4.25
CA GLY A 149 -5.94 -16.65 3.51
C GLY A 149 -6.06 -16.42 2.00
N SER A 150 -5.79 -15.20 1.52
CA SER A 150 -5.79 -14.85 0.09
C SER A 150 -4.39 -14.85 -0.53
N TRP A 151 -3.37 -15.21 0.24
CA TRP A 151 -1.98 -15.27 -0.21
C TRP A 151 -1.70 -16.70 -0.66
N SER A 152 -1.43 -16.91 -1.95
CA SER A 152 -1.23 -18.27 -2.47
C SER A 152 0.06 -18.93 -1.96
N GLY A 153 1.02 -18.13 -1.48
CA GLY A 153 2.24 -18.62 -0.83
C GLY A 153 2.04 -19.04 0.63
N MET A 154 0.79 -19.12 1.10
CA MET A 154 0.47 -19.51 2.47
C MET A 154 -0.60 -20.60 2.51
N ASP A 155 -0.37 -21.60 3.35
CA ASP A 155 -1.37 -22.62 3.66
C ASP A 155 -2.00 -22.41 5.06
N ALA A 156 -2.89 -23.32 5.45
CA ALA A 156 -3.56 -23.27 6.75
C ALA A 156 -2.59 -23.47 7.93
N ALA A 157 -1.50 -24.23 7.73
CA ALA A 157 -0.48 -24.45 8.75
C ALA A 157 0.35 -23.17 8.96
N ASP A 158 0.67 -22.44 7.90
CA ASP A 158 1.36 -21.14 7.96
C ASP A 158 0.54 -20.10 8.71
N VAL A 159 -0.76 -19.98 8.39
CA VAL A 159 -1.66 -19.07 9.10
C VAL A 159 -1.74 -19.44 10.59
N LYS A 160 -1.80 -20.74 10.91
CA LYS A 160 -1.79 -21.23 12.30
C LYS A 160 -0.47 -20.89 12.99
N TYR A 161 0.66 -21.04 12.31
CA TYR A 161 1.97 -20.67 12.83
C TYR A 161 2.05 -19.17 13.15
N ILE A 162 1.64 -18.31 12.22
CA ILE A 162 1.61 -16.84 12.44
C ILE A 162 0.71 -16.49 13.63
N ARG A 163 -0.47 -17.11 13.77
CA ARG A 163 -1.32 -16.90 14.95
C ARG A 163 -0.59 -17.22 16.26
N ASN A 164 0.21 -18.29 16.30
CA ASN A 164 0.99 -18.64 17.48
C ASN A 164 2.12 -17.63 17.74
N VAL A 165 2.83 -17.19 16.70
CA VAL A 165 3.86 -16.15 16.81
C VAL A 165 3.28 -14.85 17.34
N VAL A 166 2.13 -14.41 16.82
CA VAL A 166 1.46 -13.17 17.27
C VAL A 166 1.07 -13.25 18.75
N LYS A 167 0.53 -14.39 19.20
CA LYS A 167 0.20 -14.61 20.63
C LYS A 167 1.41 -14.48 21.56
N ILE A 168 2.59 -14.86 21.09
CA ILE A 168 3.82 -14.81 21.89
C ILE A 168 4.43 -13.39 21.90
N ILE A 169 4.48 -12.74 20.73
CA ILE A 169 5.33 -11.55 20.53
C ILE A 169 4.53 -10.24 20.57
N LYS A 170 3.25 -10.24 20.20
CA LYS A 170 2.45 -9.02 20.02
C LYS A 170 1.01 -9.18 20.50
N TYR A 171 0.75 -8.84 21.77
CA TYR A 171 -0.59 -8.87 22.36
C TYR A 171 -1.65 -8.00 21.63
N ASN A 172 -1.24 -7.05 20.78
CA ASN A 172 -2.14 -6.08 20.14
C ASN A 172 -2.25 -6.21 18.61
N LEU A 173 -1.72 -7.28 18.00
CA LEU A 173 -1.83 -7.51 16.56
C LEU A 173 -3.05 -8.39 16.24
N GLU A 174 -3.99 -7.82 15.48
CA GLU A 174 -5.18 -8.47 14.94
C GLU A 174 -4.85 -9.13 13.59
N LEU A 175 -5.14 -10.43 13.48
CA LEU A 175 -5.05 -11.18 12.23
C LEU A 175 -6.44 -11.26 11.59
N ARG A 176 -6.63 -10.60 10.46
CA ARG A 176 -7.86 -10.76 9.65
C ARG A 176 -7.62 -11.87 8.64
N ILE A 177 -8.33 -12.97 8.75
CA ILE A 177 -8.23 -14.09 7.79
C ILE A 177 -9.20 -13.84 6.64
#